data_AF-A0A3P7PNY3-F1
#
_entry.id   AF-A0A3P7PNY3-F1
#
_cell.length_a   1.000
_cell.length_b   1.000
_cell.length_c   1.000
_cell.angle_alpha   90.00
_cell.angle_beta   90.00
_cell.angle_gamma   90.00
#
_symmetry.space_group_name_H-M   'P 1'
#
loop_
_entity.id
_entity.type
_entity.pdbx_description
1 polymer ?
#
loop_
_entity_poly.entity_id
_entity_poly.type
_entity_poly.pdbx_seq_one_letter_code
_entity_poly.pdbx_strand_id
1 'polypeptide(L)' 'MLVIGKLAPRWNVPIIAHMSGDDALSDRSVFPTLGSVALTSASEMARATLTFLQLNNWDQ' A
#
# COMPACT_ATOMS: atom_id res chain seq x y z
N MET A 1 -8.58 -8.12 -3.45
CA MET A 1 -7.91 -8.64 -2.23
C MET A 1 -8.54 -8.17 -0.90
N LEU A 2 -9.66 -7.41 -0.91
CA LEU A 2 -10.26 -6.83 0.30
C LEU A 2 -10.95 -7.86 1.23
N VAL A 3 -11.54 -8.93 0.68
CA VAL A 3 -12.28 -9.93 1.49
C VAL A 3 -11.33 -10.77 2.34
N ILE A 4 -10.24 -11.28 1.74
CA ILE A 4 -9.25 -12.12 2.45
C ILE A 4 -8.54 -11.32 3.55
N GLY A 5 -8.17 -10.07 3.27
CA GLY A 5 -7.54 -9.19 4.27
C GLY A 5 -8.43 -8.90 5.49
N LYS A 6 -9.76 -8.85 5.32
CA LYS A 6 -10.72 -8.68 6.43
C LYS A 6 -10.96 -9.97 7.22
N LEU A 7 -10.78 -11.12 6.59
CA LEU A 7 -11.05 -12.42 7.18
C LEU A 7 -9.85 -12.96 7.97
N ALA A 8 -8.64 -12.84 7.45
CA ALA A 8 -7.42 -13.38 8.04
C ALA A 8 -7.15 -12.98 9.52
N PRO A 9 -7.46 -11.75 9.96
CA PRO A 9 -7.34 -11.36 11.36
C PRO A 9 -8.16 -12.23 12.33
N ARG A 10 -9.28 -12.81 11.89
CA ARG A 10 -10.14 -13.66 12.74
C ARG A 10 -9.46 -14.94 13.22
N TRP A 11 -8.46 -15.40 12.48
CA TRP A 11 -7.64 -16.57 12.83
C TRP A 11 -6.22 -16.17 13.24
N ASN A 12 -5.95 -14.87 13.41
CA ASN A 12 -4.61 -14.33 13.67
C ASN A 12 -3.56 -14.78 12.63
N VAL A 13 -3.99 -14.90 11.36
CA VAL A 13 -3.11 -15.35 10.27
C VAL A 13 -2.47 -14.12 9.60
N PRO A 14 -1.13 -14.04 9.54
CA PRO A 14 -0.45 -12.98 8.80
C PRO A 14 -0.53 -13.25 7.29
N ILE A 15 -0.71 -12.18 6.51
CA ILE A 15 -0.71 -12.24 5.04
C ILE A 15 0.31 -11.24 4.51
N ILE A 16 1.13 -11.67 3.55
CA ILE A 16 2.01 -10.80 2.79
C ILE A 16 1.51 -10.73 1.35
N ALA A 17 0.99 -9.57 0.95
CA ALA A 17 0.59 -9.30 -0.41
C ALA A 17 1.80 -8.93 -1.27
N HIS A 18 1.97 -9.56 -2.43
CA HIS A 18 3.08 -9.26 -3.34
C HIS A 18 2.67 -8.45 -4.57
N MET A 19 1.41 -8.51 -5.00
CA MET A 19 0.88 -7.76 -6.16
C MET A 19 -0.27 -6.82 -5.81
N SER A 20 -0.73 -6.77 -4.56
CA SER A 20 -1.81 -5.86 -4.17
C SER A 20 -1.24 -4.64 -3.46
N GLY A 21 -1.09 -3.56 -4.24
CA GLY A 21 -0.66 -2.24 -3.80
C GLY A 21 -1.79 -1.22 -3.72
N ASP A 22 -3.05 -1.66 -3.57
CA ASP A 22 -4.16 -0.73 -3.35
C ASP A 22 -3.97 -0.01 -2.01
N ASP A 23 -3.94 1.33 -2.04
CA ASP A 23 -3.68 2.17 -0.86
C ASP A 23 -4.71 1.93 0.26
N ALA A 24 -5.92 1.48 -0.06
CA ALA A 24 -6.92 1.10 0.95
C ALA A 24 -6.45 -0.06 1.86
N LEU A 25 -5.53 -0.91 1.38
CA LEU A 25 -4.96 -2.02 2.16
C LEU A 25 -3.93 -1.57 3.21
N SER A 26 -3.53 -0.30 3.21
CA SER A 26 -2.62 0.27 4.20
C SER A 26 -3.29 0.55 5.56
N ASP A 27 -4.63 0.57 5.60
CA ASP A 27 -5.39 0.83 6.83
C ASP A 27 -5.27 -0.34 7.83
N ARG A 28 -4.46 -0.13 8.86
CA ARG A 28 -4.21 -1.10 9.93
C ARG A 28 -5.38 -1.30 10.89
N SER A 29 -6.35 -0.39 10.91
CA SER A 29 -7.57 -0.57 11.70
C SER A 29 -8.49 -1.63 11.08
N VAL A 30 -8.45 -1.76 9.75
CA VAL A 30 -9.26 -2.72 8.98
C VAL A 30 -8.48 -4.00 8.63
N PHE A 31 -7.17 -3.87 8.36
CA PHE A 31 -6.30 -4.95 7.89
C PHE A 31 -5.07 -5.17 8.80
N PRO A 32 -5.26 -5.48 10.09
CA PRO A 32 -4.17 -5.49 11.07
C PRO A 32 -3.10 -6.56 10.80
N THR A 33 -3.46 -7.70 10.21
CA THR A 33 -2.53 -8.81 9.93
C THR A 33 -1.99 -8.83 8.49
N LEU A 34 -2.30 -7.80 7.68
CA LEU A 34 -1.92 -7.76 6.28
C LEU A 34 -0.72 -6.85 6.06
N GLY A 35 0.41 -7.40 5.64
CA GLY A 35 1.53 -6.65 5.05
C GLY A 35 1.46 -6.66 3.52
N SER A 36 2.09 -5.67 2.88
CA SER A 36 2.31 -5.68 1.43
C SER A 36 3.76 -5.33 1.12
N VAL A 37 4.32 -6.01 0.13
CA VAL A 37 5.62 -5.71 -0.47
C VAL A 37 5.46 -5.17 -1.89
N ALA A 38 4.24 -4.85 -2.31
CA ALA A 38 3.99 -4.26 -3.63
C ALA A 38 4.48 -2.81 -3.65
N LEU A 39 5.48 -2.51 -4.48
CA LEU A 39 6.01 -1.16 -4.68
C LEU A 39 5.07 -0.24 -5.50
N THR A 40 3.93 -0.75 -5.98
CA THR A 40 3.03 -0.05 -6.90
C THR A 40 1.91 0.72 -6.20
N SER A 41 2.09 1.09 -4.93
CA SER A 41 1.15 1.97 -4.21
C SER A 41 1.05 3.33 -4.90
N ALA A 42 -0.15 3.88 -5.01
CA ALA A 42 -0.37 5.18 -5.62
C ALA A 42 0.33 6.28 -4.80
N SER A 43 0.36 6.14 -3.48
CA SER A 43 1.10 7.01 -2.57
C SER A 43 2.62 6.98 -2.81
N GLU A 44 3.21 5.80 -3.03
CA GLU A 44 4.65 5.69 -3.35
C GLU A 44 4.97 6.27 -4.73
N MET A 45 4.12 6.01 -5.73
CA MET A 45 4.24 6.60 -7.05
C MET A 45 4.14 8.14 -6.99
N ALA A 46 3.19 8.69 -6.23
CA ALA A 46 3.06 10.13 -6.04
C ALA A 46 4.30 10.75 -5.36
N ARG A 47 4.88 10.07 -4.37
CA ARG A 47 6.13 10.49 -3.71
C ARG A 47 7.29 10.51 -4.72
N ALA A 48 7.41 9.46 -5.53
CA ALA A 48 8.43 9.38 -6.58
C ALA A 48 8.25 10.50 -7.63
N THR A 49 7.01 10.75 -8.06
CA THR A 49 6.70 11.85 -8.99
C THR A 49 7.06 13.21 -8.39
N LEU A 50 6.65 13.50 -7.15
CA LEU A 50 6.99 14.76 -6.49
C LEU A 50 8.51 14.95 -6.40
N THR A 51 9.23 13.90 -6.00
CA THR A 51 10.70 13.93 -5.92
C THR A 51 11.32 14.20 -7.29
N PHE A 52 10.77 13.60 -8.34
CA PHE A 52 11.21 13.82 -9.71
C PHE A 52 10.96 15.26 -10.18
N LEU A 53 9.80 15.84 -9.88
CA LEU A 53 9.50 17.25 -10.18
C LEU A 53 10.49 18.18 -9.47
N GLN A 54 10.75 17.93 -8.17
CA GLN A 54 11.69 18.71 -7.37
C GLN A 54 13.13 18.63 -7.90
N LEU A 55 13.59 17.44 -8.29
CA LEU A 55 14.92 17.25 -8.87
C LEU A 55 15.12 18.06 -10.16
N ASN A 56 14.06 18.24 -10.94
CA ASN A 56 14.08 18.97 -12.21
C ASN A 56 13.71 20.45 -12.07
N ASN A 57 13.46 20.96 -10.85
CA ASN A 57 12.95 22.32 -10.60
C ASN A 57 11.70 22.64 -11.43
N TRP A 58 10.74 21.71 -11.49
CA TRP A 58 9.44 21.95 -12.13
C TRP A 58 8.40 22.34 -11.07
N ASP A 59 7.85 23.53 -11.21
CA ASP A 59 7.11 24.28 -10.18
C ASP A 59 5.75 24.85 -10.67
N GLN A 60 5.19 24.29 -11.76
CA GLN A 60 3.87 24.66 -12.29
C GLN A 60 2.69 24.35 -11.36
#